data_AF-A0A524EFX9-F1
#
_entry.id   AF-A0A524EFX9-F1
#
_cell.length_a   1.000
_cell.length_b   1.000
_cell.length_c   1.000
_cell.angle_alpha   90.00
_cell.angle_beta   90.00
_cell.angle_gamma   90.00
#
_symmetry.space_group_name_H-M   'P 1'
#
loop_
_entity.id
_entity.type
_entity.pdbx_description
1 polymer ?
#
loop_
_entity_poly.entity_id
_entity_poly.type
_entity_poly.pdbx_seq_one_letter_code
_entity_poly.pdbx_strand_id
1 'polypeptide(L)'
;MVRLTTISNILSGIGLAILAFSAILKYLLESLGVTTTLIPFWAWIGGAALFTIVVLMSVVNTFTEMTGFVHPEDKLTSNMFVYLMAIATVLIFGILDQGVLFQESLFNIASMIVIAYVFLFIFTYFSATILEGGEMGQVKEMTARFMLVSLLLGAIMSILLVGLQWIWDAFNSYEVASVALGIFAIVLVVFIVLFLGRKYEPVGE
;
A
#
# COMPACT_ATOMS: atom_id res chain seq x y z
N MET A 1 -8.33 -10.47 -25.99
CA MET A 1 -7.36 -10.79 -24.93
C MET A 1 -7.88 -10.22 -23.64
N VAL A 2 -8.17 -11.06 -22.63
CA VAL A 2 -8.48 -10.56 -21.30
C VAL A 2 -7.17 -10.02 -20.73
N ARG A 3 -7.09 -8.71 -20.49
CA ARG A 3 -5.87 -8.07 -20.00
C ARG A 3 -5.55 -8.64 -18.62
N LEU A 4 -4.30 -9.05 -18.38
CA LEU A 4 -3.85 -9.59 -17.09
C LEU A 4 -4.19 -8.62 -15.94
N THR A 5 -4.21 -7.31 -16.23
CA THR A 5 -4.68 -6.24 -15.33
C THR A 5 -6.13 -6.38 -14.88
N THR A 6 -7.05 -6.71 -15.79
CA THR A 6 -8.47 -6.87 -15.44
C THR A 6 -8.66 -8.05 -14.50
N ILE A 7 -7.95 -9.16 -14.73
CA ILE A 7 -7.98 -10.33 -13.85
C ILE A 7 -7.35 -9.99 -12.49
N SER A 8 -6.19 -9.33 -12.49
CA SER A 8 -5.50 -8.86 -11.27
C SER A 8 -6.41 -7.97 -10.42
N ASN A 9 -7.12 -7.01 -11.02
CA ASN A 9 -8.04 -6.11 -10.33
C ASN A 9 -9.22 -6.86 -9.71
N ILE A 10 -9.83 -7.79 -10.46
CA ILE A 10 -10.93 -8.62 -9.97
C ILE A 10 -10.46 -9.48 -8.80
N LEU A 11 -9.31 -10.15 -8.93
CA LEU A 11 -8.74 -10.98 -7.86
C LEU A 11 -8.36 -10.16 -6.63
N SER A 12 -7.84 -8.95 -6.81
CA SER A 12 -7.56 -8.03 -5.71
C SER A 12 -8.84 -7.61 -4.98
N GLY A 13 -9.91 -7.31 -5.74
CA GLY A 13 -11.22 -6.97 -5.17
C GLY A 13 -11.84 -8.13 -4.40
N ILE A 14 -11.80 -9.35 -4.96
CA ILE A 14 -12.26 -10.58 -4.27
C ILE A 14 -11.44 -10.81 -3.00
N GLY A 15 -10.13 -10.64 -3.09
CA GLY A 15 -9.22 -10.79 -1.96
C GLY A 15 -9.50 -9.80 -0.84
N LEU A 16 -9.67 -8.51 -1.16
CA LEU A 16 -10.07 -7.48 -0.20
C LEU A 16 -11.44 -7.79 0.43
N ALA A 17 -12.40 -8.29 -0.34
CA ALA A 17 -13.70 -8.70 0.18
C ALA A 17 -13.60 -9.88 1.16
N ILE A 18 -12.76 -10.88 0.86
CA ILE A 18 -12.50 -12.02 1.76
C ILE A 18 -11.84 -11.56 3.06
N LEU A 19 -10.86 -10.65 2.97
CA LEU A 19 -10.20 -10.07 4.12
C LEU A 19 -11.19 -9.26 4.99
N ALA A 20 -11.99 -8.38 4.37
CA ALA A 20 -13.03 -7.63 5.06
C ALA A 20 -14.05 -8.57 5.73
N PHE A 21 -14.45 -9.64 5.04
CA PHE A 21 -15.33 -10.66 5.59
C PHE A 21 -14.72 -11.37 6.79
N SER A 22 -13.42 -11.70 6.76
CA SER A 22 -12.71 -12.28 7.90
C SER A 22 -12.77 -11.38 9.14
N ALA A 23 -12.55 -10.07 8.98
CA ALA A 23 -12.65 -9.10 10.07
C ALA A 23 -14.08 -8.98 10.61
N ILE A 24 -15.09 -8.84 9.73
CA ILE A 24 -16.51 -8.75 10.13
C ILE A 24 -16.95 -10.02 10.87
N LEU A 25 -16.54 -11.19 10.37
CA LEU A 25 -16.90 -12.48 10.93
C LEU A 25 -16.28 -12.66 12.33
N LYS A 26 -15.05 -12.16 12.56
CA LYS A 26 -14.44 -12.10 13.89
C LYS A 26 -15.31 -11.31 14.87
N TYR A 27 -15.67 -10.07 14.54
CA TYR A 27 -16.52 -9.23 15.40
C TYR A 27 -17.90 -9.83 15.65
N LEU A 28 -18.52 -10.41 14.61
CA LEU A 28 -19.84 -11.03 14.75
C LEU A 28 -19.78 -12.23 15.70
N LEU A 29 -18.77 -13.10 15.58
CA LEU A 29 -18.64 -14.26 16.46
C LEU A 29 -18.32 -13.87 17.90
N GLU A 30 -17.52 -12.83 18.12
CA GLU A 30 -17.27 -12.29 19.46
C GLU A 30 -18.53 -11.71 20.09
N SER A 31 -19.38 -11.01 19.32
CA SER A 31 -20.66 -10.48 19.80
C SER A 31 -21.65 -11.58 20.22
N LEU A 32 -21.52 -12.77 19.64
CA LEU A 32 -22.30 -13.97 19.98
C LEU A 32 -21.66 -14.82 21.09
N GLY A 33 -20.52 -14.39 21.65
CA GLY A 33 -19.79 -15.11 22.69
C GLY A 33 -18.96 -16.30 22.19
N VAL A 34 -18.74 -16.43 20.89
CA VAL A 34 -17.96 -17.51 20.27
C VAL A 34 -16.54 -17.02 19.97
N THR A 35 -15.62 -17.21 20.91
CA THR A 35 -14.26 -16.64 20.84
C THR A 35 -13.17 -17.63 20.39
N THR A 36 -13.43 -18.94 20.41
CA THR A 36 -12.41 -19.99 20.17
C THR A 36 -12.45 -20.59 18.77
N THR A 37 -13.14 -19.95 17.83
CA THR A 37 -13.33 -20.46 16.47
C THR A 37 -12.22 -19.98 15.53
N LEU A 38 -11.69 -20.91 14.73
CA LEU A 38 -10.64 -20.62 13.74
C LEU A 38 -11.20 -20.15 12.38
N ILE A 39 -12.52 -20.03 12.24
CA ILE A 39 -13.17 -19.64 10.97
C ILE A 39 -12.64 -18.30 10.43
N PRO A 40 -12.50 -17.22 11.23
CA PRO A 40 -11.92 -15.96 10.75
C PRO A 40 -10.51 -16.14 10.19
N PHE A 41 -9.68 -16.96 10.85
CA PHE A 41 -8.31 -17.23 10.45
C PHE A 41 -8.22 -17.99 9.12
N TRP A 42 -9.08 -18.98 8.90
CA TRP A 42 -9.15 -19.67 7.61
C TRP A 42 -9.59 -18.77 6.46
N ALA A 43 -10.53 -17.85 6.70
CA ALA A 43 -10.91 -16.83 5.73
C ALA A 43 -9.72 -15.91 5.40
N TRP A 44 -8.96 -15.50 6.41
CA TRP A 44 -7.75 -14.70 6.21
C TRP A 44 -6.68 -15.44 5.39
N ILE A 45 -6.44 -16.73 5.65
CA ILE A 45 -5.53 -17.56 4.84
C ILE A 45 -5.95 -17.55 3.36
N GLY A 46 -7.25 -17.68 3.08
CA GLY A 46 -7.77 -17.59 1.71
C GLY A 46 -7.47 -16.23 1.06
N GLY A 47 -7.62 -15.15 1.81
CA GLY A 47 -7.24 -13.80 1.37
C GLY A 47 -5.73 -13.65 1.13
N ALA A 48 -4.89 -14.16 2.02
CA ALA A 48 -3.43 -14.11 1.90
C ALA A 48 -2.90 -14.96 0.72
N ALA A 49 -3.53 -16.10 0.44
CA ALA A 49 -3.22 -16.91 -0.74
C ALA A 49 -3.54 -16.14 -2.04
N LEU A 50 -4.70 -15.46 -2.10
CA LEU A 50 -5.05 -14.59 -3.23
C LEU A 50 -4.10 -13.40 -3.36
N PHE A 51 -3.68 -12.79 -2.24
CA PHE A 51 -2.69 -11.71 -2.24
C PHE A 51 -1.40 -12.14 -2.95
N THR A 52 -0.91 -13.34 -2.63
CA THR A 52 0.31 -13.89 -3.26
C THR A 52 0.16 -14.00 -4.77
N ILE A 53 -0.99 -14.50 -5.25
CA ILE A 53 -1.29 -14.63 -6.69
C ILE A 53 -1.33 -13.25 -7.35
N VAL A 54 -2.00 -12.29 -6.72
CA VAL A 54 -2.14 -10.91 -7.21
C VAL A 54 -0.79 -10.21 -7.31
N VAL A 55 0.08 -10.37 -6.31
CA VAL A 55 1.44 -9.81 -6.33
C VAL A 55 2.24 -10.37 -7.51
N LEU A 56 2.22 -11.69 -7.71
CA LEU A 56 2.91 -12.33 -8.82
C LEU A 56 2.40 -11.80 -10.18
N MET A 57 1.08 -11.67 -10.34
CA MET A 57 0.48 -11.10 -11.55
C MET A 57 0.87 -9.64 -11.76
N SER A 58 0.88 -8.83 -10.70
CA SER A 58 1.28 -7.41 -10.75
C SER A 58 2.76 -7.24 -11.13
N VAL A 59 3.66 -8.06 -10.59
CA VAL A 59 5.08 -8.08 -10.96
C VAL A 59 5.24 -8.42 -12.44
N VAL A 60 4.60 -9.50 -12.90
CA VAL A 60 4.65 -9.91 -14.31
C VAL A 60 4.12 -8.78 -15.21
N ASN A 61 2.94 -8.23 -14.91
CA ASN A 61 2.34 -7.18 -15.73
C ASN A 61 3.12 -5.84 -15.73
N THR A 62 3.83 -5.55 -14.64
CA THR A 62 4.63 -4.32 -14.52
C THR A 62 5.91 -4.43 -15.34
N PHE A 63 6.62 -5.56 -15.27
CA PHE A 63 7.95 -5.73 -15.88
C PHE A 63 7.96 -6.45 -17.23
N THR A 64 6.88 -7.12 -17.61
CA THR A 64 6.74 -7.69 -18.96
C THR A 64 5.81 -6.80 -19.78
N GLU A 65 6.37 -6.01 -20.69
CA GLU A 65 5.61 -5.21 -21.66
C GLU A 65 4.87 -6.07 -22.71
N MET A 66 4.80 -7.39 -22.52
CA MET A 66 4.40 -8.35 -23.54
C MET A 66 2.88 -8.47 -23.78
N THR A 67 2.04 -7.67 -23.12
CA THR A 67 0.58 -7.79 -23.32
C THR A 67 -0.06 -6.45 -23.63
N GLY A 68 0.11 -6.03 -24.88
CA GLY A 68 -0.76 -5.14 -25.67
C GLY A 68 -1.42 -3.95 -24.96
N PHE A 69 -1.00 -2.72 -25.31
CA PHE A 69 -1.71 -1.46 -25.07
C PHE A 69 -2.55 -1.43 -23.79
N VAL A 70 -1.89 -1.57 -22.64
CA VAL A 70 -2.49 -1.32 -21.34
C VAL A 70 -2.25 0.15 -21.04
N HIS A 71 -3.32 0.92 -20.88
CA HIS A 71 -3.23 2.34 -20.54
C HIS A 71 -2.42 2.47 -19.24
N PRO A 72 -1.48 3.43 -19.11
CA PRO A 72 -0.68 3.60 -17.89
C PRO A 72 -1.54 3.67 -16.61
N GLU A 73 -2.74 4.23 -16.72
CA GLU A 73 -3.74 4.29 -15.65
C GLU A 73 -4.23 2.91 -15.18
N ASP A 74 -4.34 1.92 -16.08
CA ASP A 74 -4.76 0.55 -15.72
C ASP A 74 -3.67 -0.15 -14.88
N LYS A 75 -2.39 0.09 -15.20
CA LYS A 75 -1.25 -0.43 -14.43
C LYS A 75 -1.17 0.22 -13.04
N LEU A 76 -1.35 1.54 -12.99
CA LEU A 76 -1.39 2.30 -11.74
C LEU A 76 -2.49 1.79 -10.83
N THR A 77 -3.71 1.65 -11.36
CA THR A 77 -4.88 1.17 -10.61
C THR A 77 -4.67 -0.24 -10.07
N SER A 78 -4.13 -1.16 -10.87
CA SER A 78 -3.82 -2.51 -10.40
C SER A 78 -2.81 -2.53 -9.27
N ASN A 79 -1.74 -1.74 -9.37
CA ASN A 79 -0.70 -1.70 -8.35
C ASN A 79 -1.18 -1.04 -7.04
N MET A 80 -2.15 -0.11 -7.12
CA MET A 80 -2.82 0.44 -5.94
C MET A 80 -3.65 -0.61 -5.20
N PHE A 81 -4.42 -1.44 -5.92
CA PHE A 81 -5.19 -2.51 -5.29
C PHE A 81 -4.29 -3.55 -4.61
N VAL A 82 -3.15 -3.89 -5.24
CA VAL A 82 -2.14 -4.76 -4.64
C VAL A 82 -1.59 -4.16 -3.35
N TYR A 83 -1.28 -2.86 -3.36
CA TYR A 83 -0.81 -2.13 -2.18
C TYR A 83 -1.84 -2.13 -1.04
N LEU A 84 -3.11 -1.80 -1.35
CA LEU A 84 -4.19 -1.83 -0.35
C LEU A 84 -4.41 -3.24 0.21
N MET A 85 -4.31 -4.26 -0.64
CA MET A 85 -4.43 -5.66 -0.22
C MET A 85 -3.28 -6.10 0.68
N ALA A 86 -2.05 -5.64 0.43
CA ALA A 86 -0.90 -5.90 1.29
C ALA A 86 -1.13 -5.35 2.71
N ILE A 87 -1.55 -4.09 2.82
CA ILE A 87 -1.84 -3.44 4.10
C ILE A 87 -3.00 -4.13 4.79
N ALA A 88 -4.10 -4.38 4.08
CA ALA A 88 -5.28 -5.04 4.64
C ALA A 88 -4.93 -6.44 5.18
N THR A 89 -4.10 -7.21 4.47
CA THR A 89 -3.68 -8.55 4.90
C THR A 89 -2.90 -8.48 6.22
N VAL A 90 -1.93 -7.57 6.33
CA VAL A 90 -1.13 -7.38 7.56
C VAL A 90 -2.01 -6.91 8.71
N LEU A 91 -2.85 -5.90 8.47
CA LEU A 91 -3.66 -5.30 9.53
C LEU A 91 -4.73 -6.25 10.06
N ILE A 92 -5.44 -6.94 9.17
CA ILE A 92 -6.49 -7.87 9.56
C ILE A 92 -5.89 -9.06 10.30
N PHE A 93 -4.66 -9.47 9.99
CA PHE A 93 -4.02 -10.54 10.76
C PHE A 93 -3.87 -10.19 12.25
N GLY A 94 -3.49 -8.95 12.55
CA GLY A 94 -3.40 -8.47 13.93
C GLY A 94 -4.77 -8.27 14.61
N ILE A 95 -5.87 -8.16 13.85
CA ILE A 95 -7.23 -8.18 14.43
C ILE A 95 -7.58 -9.61 14.88
N LEU A 96 -7.05 -10.62 14.20
CA LEU A 96 -7.35 -12.01 14.50
C LEU A 96 -6.54 -12.57 15.67
N ASP A 97 -5.31 -12.08 15.88
CA ASP A 97 -4.45 -12.45 17.01
C ASP A 97 -4.48 -11.39 18.13
N GLN A 98 -4.49 -11.84 19.39
CA GLN A 98 -4.70 -10.95 20.56
C GLN A 98 -3.40 -10.62 21.32
N GLY A 99 -2.23 -10.97 20.80
CA GLY A 99 -0.97 -10.64 21.43
C GLY A 99 -0.61 -9.16 21.24
N VAL A 100 -0.60 -8.37 22.31
CA VAL A 100 -0.28 -6.92 22.26
C VAL A 100 1.06 -6.64 21.56
N LEU A 101 2.11 -7.40 21.90
CA LEU A 101 3.43 -7.25 21.26
C LEU A 101 3.41 -7.61 19.77
N PHE A 102 2.61 -8.61 19.39
CA PHE A 102 2.48 -9.04 18.01
C PHE A 102 1.69 -8.02 17.19
N GLN A 103 0.61 -7.50 17.75
CA GLN A 103 -0.20 -6.41 17.23
C GLN A 103 0.64 -5.14 17.01
N GLU A 104 1.45 -4.74 17.98
CA GLU A 104 2.37 -3.61 17.85
C GLU A 104 3.37 -3.83 16.70
N SER A 105 3.96 -5.03 16.60
CA SER A 105 4.85 -5.36 15.50
C SER A 105 4.16 -5.28 14.14
N LEU A 106 2.92 -5.79 14.01
CA LEU A 106 2.17 -5.73 12.75
C LEU A 106 1.78 -4.30 12.38
N PHE A 107 1.41 -3.48 13.37
CA PHE A 107 1.11 -2.07 13.17
C PHE A 107 2.35 -1.30 12.67
N ASN A 108 3.51 -1.58 13.26
CA ASN A 108 4.79 -1.00 12.82
C ASN A 108 5.15 -1.43 11.39
N ILE A 109 4.97 -2.71 11.06
CA ILE A 109 5.20 -3.22 9.69
C ILE A 109 4.26 -2.52 8.69
N ALA A 110 2.97 -2.42 9.00
CA ALA A 110 2.01 -1.73 8.12
C ALA A 110 2.36 -0.23 7.96
N SER A 111 2.76 0.42 9.05
CA SER A 111 3.22 1.82 9.03
C SER A 111 4.46 2.00 8.14
N MET A 112 5.43 1.09 8.21
CA MET A 112 6.60 1.11 7.34
C MET A 112 6.24 0.94 5.86
N ILE A 113 5.29 0.07 5.52
CA ILE A 113 4.79 -0.10 4.14
C ILE A 113 4.22 1.22 3.62
N VAL A 114 3.42 1.92 4.44
CA VAL A 114 2.85 3.22 4.09
C VAL A 114 3.92 4.29 3.90
N ILE A 115 4.88 4.38 4.82
CA ILE A 115 5.99 5.34 4.73
C ILE A 115 6.82 5.08 3.47
N ALA A 116 7.14 3.81 3.17
CA ALA A 116 7.88 3.44 1.96
C ALA A 116 7.13 3.84 0.69
N TYR A 117 5.79 3.69 0.67
CA TYR A 117 4.98 4.11 -0.47
C TYR A 117 4.99 5.62 -0.67
N VAL A 118 4.87 6.42 0.41
CA VAL A 118 5.01 7.88 0.34
C VAL A 118 6.41 8.28 -0.13
N PHE A 119 7.45 7.62 0.39
CA PHE A 119 8.83 7.85 -0.02
C PHE A 119 9.01 7.66 -1.53
N LEU A 120 8.56 6.52 -2.07
CA LEU A 120 8.65 6.22 -3.50
C LEU A 120 7.89 7.23 -4.35
N PHE A 121 6.71 7.65 -3.89
CA PHE A 121 5.91 8.65 -4.59
C PHE A 121 6.63 10.01 -4.68
N ILE A 122 7.11 10.53 -3.56
CA ILE A 122 7.83 11.82 -3.52
C ILE A 122 9.12 11.71 -4.33
N PHE A 123 9.87 10.63 -4.18
CA PHE A 123 11.11 10.39 -4.93
C PHE A 123 10.86 10.42 -6.45
N THR A 124 9.84 9.69 -6.91
CA THR A 124 9.46 9.65 -8.34
C THR A 124 9.01 11.03 -8.83
N TYR A 125 8.29 11.79 -8.01
CA TYR A 125 7.81 13.13 -8.36
C TYR A 125 8.96 14.14 -8.55
N PHE A 126 9.99 14.10 -7.71
CA PHE A 126 11.13 15.02 -7.77
C PHE A 126 12.27 14.51 -8.68
N SER A 127 12.21 13.27 -9.17
CA SER A 127 13.25 12.65 -10.01
C SER A 127 13.61 13.51 -11.23
N ALA A 128 12.61 14.03 -11.95
CA ALA A 128 12.83 14.87 -13.12
C ALA A 128 13.62 16.15 -12.77
N THR A 129 13.25 16.83 -11.68
CA THR A 129 13.93 18.06 -11.21
C THR A 129 15.35 17.80 -10.71
N ILE A 130 15.59 16.62 -10.14
CA ILE A 130 16.94 16.19 -9.74
C ILE A 130 17.81 15.99 -10.99
N LEU A 131 17.25 15.34 -12.02
CA LEU A 131 17.96 14.96 -13.24
C LEU A 131 18.14 16.10 -14.25
N GLU A 132 17.35 17.17 -14.15
CA GLU A 132 17.38 18.34 -15.05
C GLU A 132 18.76 19.05 -15.13
N GLY A 133 19.65 18.82 -14.14
CA GLY A 133 21.04 19.32 -14.16
C GLY A 133 22.08 18.33 -14.71
N GLY A 134 21.68 17.14 -15.14
CA GLY A 134 22.58 16.08 -15.59
C GLY A 134 23.15 16.27 -16.99
N GLU A 135 22.43 16.95 -17.86
CA GLU A 135 22.77 17.06 -19.29
C GLU A 135 23.95 18.02 -19.55
N MET A 136 24.29 18.91 -18.62
CA MET A 136 25.38 19.90 -18.78
C MET A 136 26.68 19.57 -18.02
N GLY A 137 26.86 18.33 -17.53
CA GLY A 137 28.06 17.95 -16.79
C GLY A 137 28.17 18.57 -15.37
N GLN A 138 27.07 19.14 -14.85
CA GLN A 138 26.98 19.75 -13.53
C GLN A 138 26.72 18.71 -12.42
N VAL A 139 27.59 17.70 -12.31
CA VAL A 139 27.46 16.62 -11.30
C VAL A 139 27.34 17.17 -9.88
N LYS A 140 28.02 18.28 -9.58
CA LYS A 140 27.96 18.96 -8.27
C LYS A 140 26.55 19.53 -7.98
N GLU A 141 25.89 20.08 -8.99
CA GLU A 141 24.55 20.64 -8.85
C GLU A 141 23.50 19.55 -8.71
N MET A 142 23.58 18.49 -9.52
CA MET A 142 22.74 17.30 -9.36
C MET A 142 22.87 16.70 -7.96
N THR A 143 24.12 16.55 -7.47
CA THR A 143 24.37 16.01 -6.12
C THR A 143 23.77 16.92 -5.04
N ALA A 144 23.90 18.25 -5.19
CA ALA A 144 23.31 19.21 -4.25
C ALA A 144 21.77 19.14 -4.21
N ARG A 145 21.13 19.04 -5.38
CA ARG A 145 19.67 18.87 -5.51
C ARG A 145 19.21 17.54 -4.88
N PHE A 146 19.93 16.46 -5.15
CA PHE A 146 19.65 15.15 -4.56
C PHE A 146 19.78 15.17 -3.03
N MET A 147 20.83 15.77 -2.48
CA MET A 147 21.00 15.90 -1.02
C MET A 147 19.86 16.68 -0.38
N LEU A 148 19.41 17.78 -0.99
CA LEU A 148 18.31 18.59 -0.47
C LEU A 148 16.98 17.82 -0.49
N VAL A 149 16.67 17.16 -1.61
CA VAL A 149 15.46 16.33 -1.72
C VAL A 149 15.51 15.14 -0.73
N SER A 150 16.67 14.51 -0.56
CA SER A 150 16.86 13.43 0.41
C SER A 150 16.66 13.91 1.86
N LEU A 151 17.14 15.11 2.20
CA LEU A 151 16.92 15.73 3.52
C LEU A 151 15.42 15.98 3.75
N LEU A 152 14.74 16.53 2.74
CA LEU A 152 13.29 16.80 2.79
C LEU A 152 12.50 15.48 2.96
N LEU A 153 12.85 14.45 2.18
CA LEU A 153 12.27 13.11 2.31
C LEU A 153 12.46 12.55 3.73
N GLY A 154 13.66 12.65 4.30
CA GLY A 154 13.94 12.22 5.67
C GLY A 154 13.06 12.94 6.70
N ALA A 155 12.89 14.26 6.58
CA ALA A 155 12.01 15.03 7.46
C ALA A 155 10.55 14.60 7.34
N ILE A 156 10.03 14.43 6.11
CA ILE A 156 8.65 13.98 5.87
C ILE A 156 8.43 12.58 6.44
N MET A 157 9.36 11.64 6.21
CA MET A 157 9.27 10.28 6.77
C MET A 157 9.28 10.28 8.29
N SER A 158 10.09 11.15 8.92
CA SER A 158 10.11 11.27 10.38
C SER A 158 8.79 11.81 10.92
N ILE A 159 8.20 12.82 10.27
CA ILE A 159 6.89 13.37 10.66
C ILE A 159 5.80 12.29 10.52
N LEU A 160 5.82 11.53 9.43
CA LEU A 160 4.89 10.43 9.22
C LEU A 160 5.05 9.34 10.28
N LEU A 161 6.28 8.92 10.58
CA LEU A 161 6.54 7.92 11.62
C LEU A 161 5.97 8.37 12.97
N VAL A 162 6.26 9.61 13.38
CA VAL A 162 5.74 10.18 14.63
C VAL A 162 4.21 10.25 14.61
N GLY A 163 3.61 10.68 13.49
CA GLY A 163 2.16 10.73 13.34
C GLY A 163 1.49 9.36 13.42
N LEU A 164 2.11 8.33 12.83
CA LEU A 164 1.61 6.95 12.88
C LEU A 164 1.80 6.31 14.25
N GLN A 165 2.94 6.55 14.91
CA GLN A 165 3.14 6.12 16.31
C GLN A 165 2.16 6.81 17.26
N TRP A 166 1.86 8.09 17.03
CA TRP A 166 0.87 8.80 17.82
C TRP A 166 -0.53 8.20 17.69
N ILE A 167 -0.90 7.65 16.52
CA ILE A 167 -2.15 6.89 16.35
C ILE A 167 -2.16 5.68 17.29
N TRP A 168 -1.06 4.92 17.35
CA TRP A 168 -0.95 3.78 18.27
C TRP A 168 -1.13 4.19 19.73
N ASP A 169 -0.36 5.20 20.16
CA ASP A 169 -0.32 5.66 21.54
C ASP A 169 -1.65 6.31 21.98
N ALA A 170 -2.33 7.03 21.07
CA ALA A 170 -3.57 7.74 21.38
C ALA A 170 -4.78 6.80 21.54
N PHE A 171 -4.86 5.74 20.74
CA PHE A 171 -6.01 4.84 20.75
C PHE A 171 -5.85 3.67 21.72
N ASN A 172 -4.62 3.27 22.05
CA ASN A 172 -4.30 2.16 22.98
C ASN A 172 -5.11 0.86 22.70
N SER A 173 -5.53 0.71 21.43
CA SER A 173 -6.36 -0.38 20.93
C SER A 173 -5.97 -0.60 19.47
N TYR A 174 -5.49 -1.82 19.19
CA TYR A 174 -5.06 -2.20 17.84
C TYR A 174 -6.20 -2.11 16.83
N GLU A 175 -7.42 -2.43 17.23
CA GLU A 175 -8.60 -2.38 16.36
C GLU A 175 -8.83 -0.97 15.81
N VAL A 176 -8.80 0.03 16.68
CA VAL A 176 -9.04 1.42 16.28
C VAL A 176 -7.84 1.98 15.51
N ALA A 177 -6.62 1.66 15.97
CA ALA A 177 -5.39 2.10 15.31
C ALA A 177 -5.26 1.52 13.88
N SER A 178 -5.56 0.23 13.70
CA SER A 178 -5.50 -0.44 12.39
C SER A 178 -6.55 0.11 11.42
N VAL A 179 -7.77 0.40 11.87
CA VAL A 179 -8.79 1.07 11.04
C VAL A 179 -8.33 2.47 10.65
N ALA A 180 -7.80 3.25 11.58
CA ALA A 180 -7.28 4.60 11.29
C ALA A 180 -6.16 4.56 10.24
N LEU A 181 -5.20 3.64 10.38
CA LEU A 181 -4.12 3.46 9.41
C LEU A 181 -4.65 2.98 8.05
N GLY A 182 -5.62 2.07 8.03
CA GLY A 182 -6.26 1.59 6.80
C GLY A 182 -6.97 2.72 6.04
N ILE A 183 -7.73 3.56 6.74
CA ILE A 183 -8.37 4.75 6.17
C ILE A 183 -7.31 5.72 5.63
N PHE A 184 -6.25 5.97 6.39
CA PHE A 184 -5.14 6.82 5.96
C PHE A 184 -4.51 6.31 4.66
N ALA A 185 -4.25 5.00 4.55
CA ALA A 185 -3.71 4.38 3.35
C ALA A 185 -4.63 4.54 2.13
N ILE A 186 -5.95 4.41 2.30
CA ILE A 186 -6.93 4.63 1.23
C ILE A 186 -6.91 6.09 0.77
N VAL A 187 -6.94 7.04 1.72
CA VAL A 187 -6.90 8.47 1.41
C VAL A 187 -5.62 8.83 0.66
N LEU A 188 -4.47 8.29 1.09
CA LEU A 188 -3.20 8.49 0.43
C LEU A 188 -3.22 8.00 -1.03
N VAL A 189 -3.75 6.80 -1.25
CA VAL A 189 -3.88 6.20 -2.58
C VAL A 189 -4.77 7.05 -3.49
N VAL A 190 -5.91 7.53 -2.99
CA VAL A 190 -6.80 8.44 -3.74
C VAL A 190 -6.09 9.76 -4.07
N PHE A 191 -5.36 10.33 -3.10
CA PHE A 191 -4.61 11.57 -3.29
C PHE A 191 -3.56 11.41 -4.40
N ILE A 192 -2.78 10.32 -4.38
CA ILE A 192 -1.76 10.04 -5.40
C ILE A 192 -2.39 9.96 -6.79
N VAL A 193 -3.54 9.30 -6.95
CA VAL A 193 -4.24 9.24 -8.23
C VAL A 193 -4.68 10.61 -8.72
N LEU A 194 -5.26 11.44 -7.85
CA LEU A 194 -5.69 12.79 -8.23
C LEU A 194 -4.51 13.66 -8.68
N PHE A 195 -3.32 13.46 -8.10
CA PHE A 195 -2.11 14.18 -8.50
C PHE A 195 -1.47 13.63 -9.78
N LEU A 196 -1.43 12.30 -9.97
CA LEU A 196 -0.84 11.67 -11.14
C LEU A 196 -1.75 11.71 -12.37
N GLY A 197 -3.07 11.55 -12.20
CA GLY A 197 -4.05 11.58 -13.28
C GLY A 197 -4.14 12.93 -14.01
N ARG A 198 -3.51 14.00 -13.50
CA ARG A 198 -3.40 15.30 -14.19
C ARG A 198 -2.14 15.42 -15.06
N LYS A 199 -1.18 14.49 -14.92
CA LYS A 199 0.04 14.41 -15.71
C LYS A 199 -0.10 13.25 -16.72
N TYR A 200 -0.95 13.42 -17.73
CA TYR A 200 -1.02 12.46 -18.83
C TYR A 200 0.34 12.41 -19.54
N GLU A 201 0.98 11.23 -19.53
CA GLU A 201 2.05 10.91 -20.49
C GLU A 201 1.40 10.66 -21.85
N PRO A 202 1.78 11.35 -22.93
CA PRO A 202 1.35 10.98 -24.27
C PRO A 202 1.84 9.56 -24.56
N VAL A 203 0.89 8.67 -24.87
CA VAL A 203 1.17 7.27 -25.19
C VAL A 203 1.73 7.22 -26.62
N GLY A 204 3.04 7.10 -26.74
CA GLY A 204 3.76 6.83 -27.99
C GLY A 204 4.22 8.07 -28.73
N GLU A 205 5.54 8.29 -28.73
CA GLU A 205 6.27 8.81 -29.89
C GLU A 205 7.10 7.67 -30.51
#